data_AF-A0A5R2N1D6-F1
#
_entry.id   AF-A0A5R2N1D6-F1
#
_cell.length_a   1.000
_cell.length_b   1.000
_cell.length_c   1.000
_cell.angle_alpha   90.00
_cell.angle_beta   90.00
_cell.angle_gamma   90.00
#
_symmetry.space_group_name_H-M   'P 1'
#
loop_
_entity.id
_entity.type
_entity.pdbx_description
1 polymer ?
#
loop_
_entity_poly.entity_id
_entity_poly.type
_entity_poly.pdbx_seq_one_letter_code
_entity_poly.pdbx_strand_id
1 'polypeptide(L)'
;RTAQIANDGSQKLPQRIIASAIECLEAGTELVHLTLVVAAWIAACAARGKSLPRGHFTDPLDAELTALLDQQLPANETVTAVFDLAGFAGDHAERQTLIELVAIHLVHLRRDGTTLAFAALGIDGEGP
;
A
#
# COMPACT_ATOMS: atom_id res chain seq x y z
N ARG A 1 9.95 16.23 -4.20
CA ARG A 1 8.91 16.80 -3.29
C ARG A 1 7.66 15.93 -3.41
N THR A 2 7.71 14.76 -2.78
CA THR A 2 6.90 13.59 -3.18
C THR A 2 6.52 12.71 -1.99
N ALA A 3 6.63 13.24 -0.76
CA ALA A 3 6.18 12.56 0.47
C ALA A 3 4.67 12.71 0.74
N GLN A 4 3.91 13.36 -0.16
CA GLN A 4 2.55 13.84 0.16
C GLN A 4 1.49 12.72 0.17
N ILE A 5 1.74 11.62 -0.56
CA ILE A 5 0.90 10.41 -0.61
C ILE A 5 1.25 9.46 0.55
N ALA A 6 2.53 9.44 0.96
CA ALA A 6 2.99 8.58 2.04
C ALA A 6 2.42 9.04 3.40
N ASN A 7 2.37 10.36 3.63
CA ASN A 7 1.74 10.91 4.85
C ASN A 7 0.24 10.65 4.86
N ASP A 8 -0.28 10.14 5.98
CA ASP A 8 -1.69 9.84 6.21
C ASP A 8 -2.28 8.92 5.13
N GLY A 9 -1.49 7.95 4.67
CA GLY A 9 -1.85 7.05 3.59
C GLY A 9 -3.13 6.26 3.89
N SER A 10 -3.29 5.76 5.12
CA SER A 10 -4.52 5.09 5.57
C SER A 10 -5.78 5.97 5.42
N GLN A 11 -5.64 7.30 5.50
CA GLN A 11 -6.77 8.23 5.39
C GLN A 11 -6.98 8.74 3.95
N LYS A 12 -5.91 8.80 3.15
CA LYS A 12 -5.95 9.33 1.78
C LYS A 12 -6.25 8.28 0.73
N LEU A 13 -5.74 7.05 0.92
CA LEU A 13 -5.90 5.97 -0.05
C LEU A 13 -7.37 5.55 -0.27
N PRO A 14 -8.25 5.45 0.75
CA PRO A 14 -9.64 5.05 0.53
C PRO A 14 -10.36 5.92 -0.51
N GLN A 15 -10.29 7.23 -0.33
CA GLN A 15 -11.02 8.21 -1.14
C GLN A 15 -10.33 8.55 -2.47
N ARG A 16 -9.00 8.39 -2.57
CA ARG A 16 -8.24 8.81 -3.77
C ARG A 16 -7.86 7.67 -4.69
N ILE A 17 -7.64 6.48 -4.15
CA ILE A 17 -7.10 5.34 -4.89
C ILE A 17 -8.10 4.19 -4.89
N ILE A 18 -8.63 3.80 -3.73
CA ILE A 18 -9.56 2.67 -3.62
C ILE A 18 -10.87 2.99 -4.33
N ALA A 19 -11.46 4.17 -4.09
CA ALA A 19 -12.67 4.61 -4.79
C ALA A 19 -12.49 4.57 -6.32
N SER A 20 -11.41 5.16 -6.84
CA SER A 20 -11.12 5.13 -8.28
C SER A 20 -10.82 3.73 -8.81
N ALA A 21 -10.23 2.85 -8.01
CA ALA A 21 -9.97 1.47 -8.42
C ALA A 21 -11.28 0.67 -8.55
N ILE A 22 -12.25 0.93 -7.68
CA ILE A 22 -13.60 0.37 -7.76
C ILE A 22 -14.29 0.87 -9.03
N GLU A 23 -14.29 2.18 -9.29
CA GLU A 23 -14.87 2.75 -10.52
C GLU A 23 -14.21 2.15 -11.77
N CYS A 24 -12.88 1.94 -11.76
CA CYS A 24 -12.18 1.30 -12.85
C CYS A 24 -12.60 -0.16 -13.06
N LEU A 25 -12.81 -0.93 -11.98
CA LEU A 25 -13.31 -2.30 -12.04
C LEU A 25 -14.73 -2.36 -12.61
N GLU A 26 -15.61 -1.49 -12.14
CA GLU A 26 -17.00 -1.40 -12.64
C GLU A 26 -17.03 -1.01 -14.13
N ALA A 27 -16.12 -0.12 -14.56
CA ALA A 27 -15.99 0.30 -15.95
C ALA A 27 -15.17 -0.67 -16.83
N GLY A 28 -14.55 -1.71 -16.26
CA GLY A 28 -13.67 -2.64 -16.98
C GLY A 28 -12.43 -1.96 -17.57
N THR A 29 -11.91 -0.92 -16.92
CA THR A 29 -10.74 -0.14 -17.35
C THR A 29 -9.48 -0.52 -16.57
N GLU A 30 -8.33 -0.06 -17.03
CA GLU A 30 -7.05 -0.40 -16.41
C GLU A 30 -6.88 0.27 -15.04
N LEU A 31 -6.63 -0.54 -14.01
CA LEU A 31 -6.38 -0.10 -12.63
C LEU A 31 -5.00 -0.49 -12.08
N VAL A 32 -4.10 -0.98 -12.95
CA VAL A 32 -2.79 -1.52 -12.57
C VAL A 32 -1.98 -0.51 -11.75
N HIS A 33 -2.00 0.76 -12.14
CA HIS A 33 -1.30 1.82 -11.41
C HIS A 33 -1.91 2.10 -10.03
N LEU A 34 -3.23 1.97 -9.88
CA LEU A 34 -3.93 2.20 -8.62
C LEU A 34 -3.59 1.10 -7.60
N THR A 35 -3.65 -0.16 -8.03
CA THR A 35 -3.30 -1.31 -7.18
C THR A 35 -1.81 -1.33 -6.84
N LEU A 36 -0.94 -0.92 -7.78
CA LEU A 36 0.49 -0.75 -7.53
C LEU A 36 0.77 0.31 -6.45
N VAL A 37 0.09 1.45 -6.48
CA VAL A 37 0.26 2.51 -5.46
C VAL A 37 -0.09 2.00 -4.07
N VAL A 38 -1.18 1.23 -3.94
CA VAL A 38 -1.55 0.62 -2.64
C VAL A 38 -0.49 -0.38 -2.19
N ALA A 39 -0.04 -1.26 -3.08
CA ALA A 39 1.01 -2.23 -2.76
C ALA A 39 2.33 -1.55 -2.34
N ALA A 40 2.70 -0.47 -3.03
CA ALA A 40 3.88 0.33 -2.73
C ALA A 40 3.78 1.00 -1.36
N TRP A 41 2.60 1.51 -0.98
CA TRP A 41 2.37 2.06 0.35
C TRP A 41 2.53 0.99 1.44
N ILE A 42 1.96 -0.21 1.25
CA ILE A 42 2.13 -1.34 2.19
C ILE A 42 3.61 -1.70 2.34
N ALA A 43 4.34 -1.80 1.23
CA ALA A 43 5.77 -2.08 1.24
C ALA A 43 6.57 -0.97 1.94
N ALA A 44 6.21 0.29 1.75
CA ALA A 44 6.85 1.41 2.43
C ALA A 44 6.57 1.43 3.93
N CYS A 45 5.36 1.07 4.36
CA CYS A 45 5.04 0.87 5.77
C CYS A 45 5.90 -0.25 6.37
N ALA A 46 6.09 -1.37 5.66
CA ALA A 46 6.91 -2.48 6.13
C ALA A 46 8.41 -2.13 6.20
N ALA A 47 8.89 -1.26 5.32
CA ALA A 47 10.26 -0.78 5.30
C ALA A 47 10.53 0.28 6.37
N ARG A 48 9.49 0.88 6.94
CA ARG A 48 9.59 1.99 7.89
C ARG A 48 10.23 1.54 9.20
N GLY A 49 11.22 2.30 9.66
CA GLY A 49 12.04 1.93 10.81
C GLY A 49 12.97 0.73 10.60
N LYS A 50 13.05 0.23 9.37
CA LYS A 50 14.01 -0.79 8.92
C LYS A 50 14.92 -0.15 7.88
N SER A 51 14.53 -0.20 6.60
CA SER A 51 15.28 0.40 5.49
C SER A 51 14.92 1.88 5.23
N LEU A 52 13.77 2.34 5.72
CA LEU A 52 13.39 3.75 5.72
C LEU A 52 13.46 4.36 7.11
N PRO A 53 13.86 5.63 7.26
CA PRO A 53 13.76 6.35 8.52
C PRO A 53 12.32 6.35 9.05
N ARG A 54 12.12 6.17 10.35
CA ARG A 54 10.77 6.20 10.96
C ARG A 54 10.02 7.50 10.69
N GLY A 55 10.74 8.62 10.62
CA GLY A 55 10.17 9.94 10.36
C GLY A 55 10.04 10.32 8.88
N HIS A 56 10.31 9.39 7.95
CA HIS A 56 10.23 9.71 6.52
C HIS A 56 8.80 10.04 6.07
N PHE A 57 7.81 9.40 6.70
CA PHE A 57 6.39 9.74 6.57
C PHE A 57 5.61 9.21 7.79
N THR A 58 4.44 9.80 8.04
CA THR A 58 3.60 9.48 9.20
C THR A 58 2.25 8.92 8.79
N ASP A 59 1.69 8.02 9.58
CA ASP A 59 0.33 7.49 9.41
C ASP A 59 -0.33 7.36 10.79
N PRO A 60 -1.63 7.67 10.95
CA PRO A 60 -2.30 7.48 12.24
C PRO A 60 -2.33 6.01 12.69
N LEU A 61 -2.26 5.04 11.76
CA LEU A 61 -2.24 3.61 12.05
C LEU A 61 -0.83 3.03 12.13
N ASP A 62 0.22 3.86 12.28
CA ASP A 62 1.62 3.44 12.20
C ASP A 62 1.98 2.28 13.15
N ALA A 63 1.54 2.36 14.41
CA ALA A 63 1.82 1.35 15.42
C ALA A 63 1.18 0.00 15.07
N GLU A 64 -0.09 0.02 14.64
CA GLU A 64 -0.86 -1.17 14.28
C GLU A 64 -0.34 -1.79 12.98
N LEU A 65 -0.05 -0.95 11.97
CA LEU A 65 0.58 -1.38 10.72
C LEU A 65 1.95 -2.00 10.97
N THR A 66 2.77 -1.41 11.85
CA THR A 66 4.08 -1.96 12.19
C THR A 66 3.94 -3.33 12.83
N ALA A 67 3.06 -3.48 13.83
CA ALA A 67 2.81 -4.75 14.49
C ALA A 67 2.27 -5.82 13.52
N LEU A 68 1.39 -5.43 12.59
CA LEU A 68 0.86 -6.31 11.57
C LEU A 68 1.95 -6.76 10.58
N LEU A 69 2.74 -5.83 10.05
CA LEU A 69 3.73 -6.09 9.02
C LEU A 69 4.95 -6.85 9.55
N ASP A 70 5.22 -6.78 10.86
CA ASP A 70 6.27 -7.56 11.50
C ASP A 70 5.95 -9.07 11.61
N GLN A 71 4.68 -9.46 11.48
CA GLN A 71 4.28 -10.87 11.43
C GLN A 71 4.72 -11.58 10.14
N GLN A 72 5.20 -10.84 9.14
CA GLN A 72 5.72 -11.36 7.87
C GLN A 72 4.79 -12.36 7.16
N LEU A 73 3.48 -12.13 7.26
CA LEU A 73 2.45 -12.97 6.65
C LEU A 73 2.62 -13.07 5.12
N PRO A 74 2.06 -14.10 4.47
CA PRO A 74 1.93 -14.16 3.01
C PRO A 74 1.31 -12.87 2.46
N ALA A 75 1.65 -12.49 1.22
CA ALA A 75 1.25 -11.21 0.65
C ALA A 75 -0.28 -11.02 0.65
N ASN A 76 -1.03 -12.06 0.29
CA ASN A 76 -2.49 -12.01 0.28
C ASN A 76 -3.09 -11.76 1.68
N GLU A 77 -2.58 -12.47 2.70
CA GLU A 77 -3.00 -12.29 4.09
C GLU A 77 -2.59 -10.92 4.64
N THR A 78 -1.39 -10.45 4.28
CA THR A 78 -0.94 -9.10 4.64
C THR A 78 -1.88 -8.04 4.08
N VAL A 79 -2.18 -8.10 2.78
CA VAL A 79 -3.07 -7.12 2.13
C VAL A 79 -4.46 -7.18 2.73
N THR A 80 -4.99 -8.38 2.95
CA THR A 80 -6.30 -8.57 3.60
C THR A 80 -6.36 -7.91 4.98
N ALA A 81 -5.35 -8.16 5.82
CA ALA A 81 -5.28 -7.59 7.17
C ALA A 81 -5.06 -6.07 7.15
N VAL A 82 -4.29 -5.53 6.20
CA VAL A 82 -4.15 -4.09 6.03
C VAL A 82 -5.47 -3.46 5.57
N PHE A 83 -6.19 -4.09 4.65
CA PHE A 83 -7.50 -3.62 4.20
C PHE A 83 -8.52 -3.64 5.34
N ASP A 84 -8.46 -4.64 6.22
CA ASP A 84 -9.29 -4.73 7.42
C ASP A 84 -8.97 -3.60 8.41
N LEU A 85 -7.69 -3.47 8.77
CA LEU A 85 -7.19 -2.46 9.70
C LEU A 85 -7.49 -1.03 9.24
N ALA A 86 -7.31 -0.74 7.94
CA ALA A 86 -7.52 0.58 7.38
C ALA A 86 -8.96 0.82 6.89
N GLY A 87 -9.86 -0.18 6.99
CA GLY A 87 -11.24 -0.08 6.54
C GLY A 87 -11.40 0.08 5.01
N PHE A 88 -10.46 -0.45 4.23
CA PHE A 88 -10.49 -0.31 2.77
C PHE A 88 -11.55 -1.21 2.14
N ALA A 89 -12.42 -0.60 1.32
CA ALA A 89 -13.42 -1.26 0.50
C ALA A 89 -14.34 -2.23 1.29
N GLY A 90 -14.58 -1.98 2.59
CA GLY A 90 -15.27 -2.93 3.49
C GLY A 90 -16.62 -3.46 3.00
N ASP A 91 -17.41 -2.60 2.34
CA ASP A 91 -18.76 -2.92 1.86
C ASP A 91 -18.84 -3.14 0.34
N HIS A 92 -17.70 -3.22 -0.36
CA HIS A 92 -17.67 -3.35 -1.83
C HIS A 92 -17.46 -4.80 -2.28
N ALA A 93 -18.19 -5.22 -3.33
CA ALA A 93 -18.09 -6.57 -3.90
C ALA A 93 -16.70 -6.82 -4.54
N GLU A 94 -16.08 -5.76 -5.03
CA GLU A 94 -14.80 -5.68 -5.70
C GLU A 94 -13.61 -5.83 -4.74
N ARG A 95 -13.87 -5.80 -3.42
CA ARG A 95 -12.83 -5.86 -2.39
C ARG A 95 -11.90 -7.05 -2.57
N GLN A 96 -12.44 -8.23 -2.86
CA GLN A 96 -11.63 -9.44 -3.00
C GLN A 96 -10.70 -9.35 -4.21
N THR A 97 -11.22 -8.87 -5.35
CA THR A 97 -10.43 -8.63 -6.57
C THR A 97 -9.32 -7.62 -6.33
N LEU A 98 -9.60 -6.52 -5.61
CA LEU A 98 -8.59 -5.53 -5.26
C LEU A 98 -7.49 -6.12 -4.39
N ILE A 99 -7.84 -6.92 -3.38
CA ILE A 99 -6.87 -7.60 -2.51
C ILE A 99 -5.94 -8.48 -3.34
N GLU A 100 -6.49 -9.28 -4.27
CA GLU A 100 -5.69 -10.17 -5.13
C GLU A 100 -4.73 -9.39 -6.02
N LEU A 101 -5.20 -8.33 -6.69
CA LEU A 101 -4.37 -7.49 -7.56
C LEU A 101 -3.26 -6.77 -6.78
N VAL A 102 -3.58 -6.23 -5.61
CA VAL A 102 -2.59 -5.57 -4.73
C VAL A 102 -1.57 -6.60 -4.20
N ALA A 103 -2.02 -7.80 -3.85
CA ALA A 103 -1.14 -8.87 -3.36
C ALA A 103 -0.13 -9.31 -4.42
N ILE A 104 -0.55 -9.41 -5.70
CA ILE A 104 0.36 -9.71 -6.82
C ILE A 104 1.49 -8.67 -6.87
N HIS A 105 1.16 -7.38 -6.87
CA HIS A 105 2.17 -6.32 -6.86
C HIS A 105 3.05 -6.36 -5.60
N LEU A 106 2.47 -6.64 -4.44
CA LEU A 106 3.23 -6.74 -3.19
C LEU A 106 4.25 -7.89 -3.22
N VAL A 107 3.94 -9.03 -3.84
CA VAL A 107 4.90 -10.13 -4.04
C VAL A 107 6.09 -9.65 -4.87
N HIS A 108 5.84 -8.95 -5.98
CA HIS A 108 6.90 -8.39 -6.82
C HIS A 108 7.76 -7.39 -6.03
N LEU A 109 7.15 -6.44 -5.33
CA LEU A 109 7.87 -5.45 -4.53
C LEU A 109 8.71 -6.06 -3.39
N ARG A 110 8.23 -7.16 -2.77
CA ARG A 110 9.01 -7.89 -1.77
C ARG A 110 10.21 -8.62 -2.36
N ARG A 111 10.12 -9.09 -3.61
CA ARG A 111 11.18 -9.81 -4.31
C ARG A 111 12.22 -8.88 -4.92
N ASP A 112 11.77 -7.86 -5.64
CA ASP A 112 12.61 -6.92 -6.39
C ASP A 112 13.15 -5.76 -5.53
N GLY A 113 12.77 -5.73 -4.24
CA GLY A 113 13.25 -4.77 -3.26
C GLY A 113 12.42 -3.48 -3.19
N THR A 114 12.51 -2.81 -2.05
CA THR A 114 11.65 -1.67 -1.72
C THR A 114 11.91 -0.42 -2.58
N THR A 115 13.02 -0.40 -3.33
CA THR A 115 13.37 0.68 -4.28
C THR A 115 12.28 0.90 -5.33
N LEU A 116 11.67 -0.16 -5.86
CA LEU A 116 10.56 -0.03 -6.82
C LEU A 116 9.30 0.53 -6.17
N ALA A 117 9.02 0.15 -4.91
CA ALA A 117 7.90 0.69 -4.16
C ALA A 117 8.10 2.19 -3.92
N PHE A 118 9.33 2.60 -3.62
CA PHE A 118 9.66 4.00 -3.40
C PHE A 118 9.58 4.81 -4.69
N ALA A 119 10.09 4.27 -5.81
CA ALA A 119 9.93 4.90 -7.12
C ALA A 119 8.45 5.12 -7.48
N ALA A 120 7.58 4.13 -7.24
CA ALA A 120 6.14 4.24 -7.50
C ALA A 120 5.45 5.32 -6.65
N LEU A 121 5.95 5.57 -5.44
CA LEU A 121 5.46 6.62 -4.54
C LEU A 121 6.21 7.96 -4.72
N GLY A 122 7.19 8.01 -5.63
CA GLY A 122 8.09 9.15 -5.82
C GLY A 122 8.99 9.42 -4.62
N ILE A 123 9.12 8.49 -3.68
CA ILE A 123 10.00 8.64 -2.52
C ILE A 123 11.43 8.51 -3.03
N ASP A 124 12.21 9.59 -2.94
CA ASP A 124 13.62 9.56 -3.30
C ASP A 124 14.33 8.72 -2.24
N GLY A 125 14.80 7.54 -2.65
CA GLY A 125 15.71 6.74 -1.86
C GLY A 125 17.06 7.45 -1.85
N GLU A 126 17.17 8.53 -1.08
CA GLU A 126 18.43 9.21 -0.87
C GLU A 126 19.32 8.25 -0.08
N GLY A 127 20.10 7.46 -0.84
CA GLY A 127 21.38 6.92 -0.38
C GLY A 127 22.48 7.96 -0.69
N PRO A 128 23.62 7.93 0.00
CA PRO A 128 24.17 6.84 0.81
C PRO A 128 23.99 6.98 2.34
#